data_AF-A0A960FUH6-F1
#
_entry.id   AF-A0A960FUH6-F1
#
_cell.length_a   1.000
_cell.length_b   1.000
_cell.length_c   1.000
_cell.angle_alpha   90.00
_cell.angle_beta   90.00
_cell.angle_gamma   90.00
#
_symmetry.space_group_name_H-M   'P 1'
#
loop_
_entity.id
_entity.type
_entity.pdbx_description
1 polymer ?
#
loop_
_entity_poly.entity_id
_entity_poly.type
_entity_poly.pdbx_seq_one_letter_code
_entity_poly.pdbx_strand_id
1 'polypeptide(L)'
;AGADLFVVHVEATDEAGHAGDHEEKVRALENWDRRILADLVDGLDALGDWRLLLLPDHATPIELKTHTPDPVPYLLVDSRTDGPGGVYTEEGVADADALPGHQLLPRLLGR
;
A
#
# COMPACT_ATOMS: atom_id res chain seq x y z
N ALA A 1 -3.11 24.71 12.04
CA ALA A 1 -3.30 23.50 12.86
C ALA A 1 -3.88 22.44 11.95
N GLY A 2 -3.12 21.37 11.68
CA GLY A 2 -3.52 20.23 10.86
C GLY A 2 -3.14 18.95 11.58
N ALA A 3 -3.61 17.80 11.10
CA ALA A 3 -3.11 16.51 11.56
C ALA A 3 -1.75 16.24 10.89
N ASP A 4 -0.82 15.63 11.64
CA ASP A 4 0.51 15.25 11.14
C ASP A 4 0.54 13.80 10.60
N LEU A 5 -0.58 13.07 10.73
CA LEU A 5 -0.75 11.69 10.27
C LEU A 5 -2.16 11.51 9.70
N PHE A 6 -2.24 10.90 8.52
CA PHE A 6 -3.47 10.54 7.85
C PHE A 6 -3.48 9.04 7.58
N VAL A 7 -4.64 8.41 7.72
CA VAL A 7 -4.85 6.98 7.41
C VAL A 7 -5.97 6.90 6.40
N VAL A 8 -5.68 6.35 5.23
CA VAL A 8 -6.62 6.14 4.14
C VAL A 8 -6.80 4.63 3.98
N HIS A 9 -8.05 4.18 4.00
CA HIS A 9 -8.42 2.78 3.87
C HIS A 9 -9.48 2.62 2.79
N VAL A 10 -9.34 1.59 1.95
CA VAL A 10 -10.26 1.33 0.85
C VAL A 10 -10.46 -0.18 0.73
N GLU A 11 -11.72 -0.59 0.82
CA GLU A 11 -12.13 -2.00 0.88
C GLU A 11 -12.19 -2.69 -0.48
N ALA A 12 -12.32 -1.92 -1.57
CA ALA A 12 -12.79 -2.43 -2.87
C ALA A 12 -11.96 -3.60 -3.43
N THR A 13 -10.66 -3.63 -3.17
CA THR A 13 -9.76 -4.71 -3.62
C THR A 13 -9.97 -6.03 -2.86
N ASP A 14 -10.40 -5.95 -1.60
CA ASP A 14 -10.68 -7.13 -0.77
C ASP A 14 -12.01 -7.77 -1.15
N GLU A 15 -13.06 -6.96 -1.29
CA GLU A 15 -14.39 -7.41 -1.73
C GLU A 15 -14.35 -8.08 -3.11
N ALA A 16 -13.54 -7.55 -4.04
CA ALA A 16 -13.30 -8.20 -5.32
C ALA A 16 -12.58 -9.56 -5.17
N GLY A 17 -11.64 -9.64 -4.22
CA GLY A 17 -10.99 -10.88 -3.78
C GLY A 17 -12.01 -11.92 -3.30
N HIS A 18 -12.91 -11.54 -2.39
CA HIS A 18 -13.98 -12.38 -1.88
C HIS A 18 -15.00 -12.81 -2.94
N ALA A 19 -15.33 -11.94 -3.89
CA ALA A 19 -16.17 -12.31 -5.03
C ALA A 19 -15.48 -13.33 -5.96
N GLY A 20 -14.15 -13.36 -5.97
CA GLY A 20 -13.35 -14.04 -6.97
C GLY A 20 -13.44 -13.36 -8.34
N ASP A 21 -13.66 -12.05 -8.36
CA ASP A 21 -13.77 -11.26 -9.57
C ASP A 21 -12.42 -10.60 -9.89
N HIS A 22 -11.68 -11.23 -10.81
CA HIS A 22 -10.34 -10.75 -11.18
C HIS A 22 -10.38 -9.40 -11.92
N GLU A 23 -11.41 -9.16 -12.75
CA GLU A 23 -11.54 -7.92 -13.51
C GLU A 23 -11.82 -6.75 -12.55
N GLU A 24 -12.71 -6.97 -11.59
CA GLU A 24 -12.98 -5.99 -10.54
C GLU A 24 -11.73 -5.71 -9.70
N LYS A 25 -11.00 -6.76 -9.31
CA LYS A 25 -9.82 -6.58 -8.45
C LYS A 25 -8.73 -5.75 -9.15
N VAL A 26 -8.48 -6.02 -10.44
CA VAL A 26 -7.57 -5.20 -11.26
C VAL A 26 -8.11 -3.77 -11.38
N ARG A 27 -9.39 -3.59 -11.71
CA ARG A 27 -10.01 -2.27 -11.85
C ARG A 27 -9.95 -1.46 -10.55
N ALA A 28 -10.12 -2.10 -9.40
CA ALA A 28 -10.02 -1.48 -8.08
C ALA A 28 -8.59 -0.98 -7.81
N LEU A 29 -7.56 -1.78 -8.14
CA LEU A 29 -6.15 -1.37 -8.06
C LEU A 29 -5.84 -0.20 -8.99
N GLU A 30 -6.29 -0.24 -10.24
CA GLU A 30 -6.07 0.87 -11.18
C GLU A 30 -6.84 2.15 -10.80
N ASN A 31 -7.96 2.03 -10.09
CA ASN A 31 -8.69 3.18 -9.55
C ASN A 31 -7.94 3.78 -8.34
N TRP A 32 -7.33 2.94 -7.50
CA TRP A 32 -6.43 3.38 -6.44
C TRP A 32 -5.29 4.24 -7.00
N ASP A 33 -4.60 3.72 -8.02
CA ASP A 33 -3.51 4.41 -8.68
C ASP A 33 -3.96 5.76 -9.27
N ARG A 34 -5.00 5.74 -10.11
CA ARG A 34 -5.42 6.93 -10.88
C ARG A 34 -6.23 7.96 -10.10
N ARG A 35 -6.93 7.57 -9.04
CA ARG A 35 -7.85 8.48 -8.31
C ARG A 35 -7.37 8.90 -6.93
N ILE A 36 -6.43 8.15 -6.35
CA ILE A 36 -5.92 8.41 -5.01
C ILE A 36 -4.44 8.77 -5.11
N LEU A 37 -3.61 7.87 -5.66
CA LEU A 37 -2.16 8.07 -5.63
C LEU A 37 -1.67 9.17 -6.57
N ALA A 38 -2.27 9.30 -7.76
CA ALA A 38 -1.86 10.25 -8.79
C ALA A 38 -1.73 11.69 -8.27
N ASP A 39 -2.75 12.21 -7.59
CA ASP A 39 -2.74 13.58 -7.06
C ASP A 39 -2.12 13.67 -5.65
N LEU A 40 -1.98 12.54 -4.94
CA LEU A 40 -1.47 12.53 -3.57
C LEU A 40 0.01 12.92 -3.53
N VAL A 41 0.83 12.39 -4.43
CA VAL A 41 2.29 12.64 -4.41
C VAL A 41 2.59 14.12 -4.65
N ASP A 42 2.05 14.70 -5.73
CA ASP A 42 2.21 16.12 -6.05
C ASP A 42 1.67 17.02 -4.92
N GLY A 43 0.55 16.61 -4.31
CA GLY A 43 -0.03 17.30 -3.16
C GLY A 43 0.86 17.26 -1.91
N LEU A 44 1.50 16.12 -1.62
CA LEU A 44 2.42 15.96 -0.50
C LEU A 44 3.73 16.75 -0.74
N ASP A 45 4.29 16.71 -1.95
CA ASP A 45 5.48 17.48 -2.32
C ASP A 45 5.27 19.00 -2.12
N ALA A 46 4.07 19.50 -2.40
CA ALA A 46 3.72 20.91 -2.18
C ALA A 46 3.62 21.29 -0.68
N LEU A 47 3.48 20.33 0.23
CA LEU A 47 3.39 20.55 1.67
C LEU A 47 4.75 20.47 2.39
N GLY A 48 5.80 19.96 1.73
CA GLY A 48 7.15 19.83 2.26
C GLY A 48 7.57 18.38 2.48
N ASP A 49 8.38 18.11 3.50
CA ASP A 49 8.86 16.74 3.78
C ASP A 49 7.71 15.83 4.25
N TRP A 50 7.63 14.63 3.68
CA TRP A 50 6.57 13.66 3.98
C TRP A 50 7.10 12.23 4.02
N ARG A 51 6.28 11.35 4.63
CA ARG A 51 6.49 9.91 4.62
C ARG A 51 5.19 9.20 4.28
N LEU A 52 5.28 8.11 3.53
CA LEU A 52 4.14 7.29 3.13
C LEU A 52 4.41 5.83 3.44
N LEU A 53 3.43 5.16 4.03
CA LEU A 53 3.38 3.71 4.14
C LEU A 53 2.15 3.25 3.37
N LEU A 54 2.37 2.46 2.31
CA LEU A 54 1.34 1.86 1.47
C LEU A 54 1.43 0.35 1.56
N LEU A 55 0.33 -0.31 1.88
CA LEU A 55 0.19 -1.77 1.98
C LEU A 55 -1.29 -2.15 2.00
N PRO A 56 -1.68 -3.33 1.52
CA PRO A 56 -2.87 -4.00 2.03
C PRO A 56 -2.58 -4.53 3.44
N ASP A 57 -3.62 -4.73 4.24
CA ASP A 57 -3.52 -5.27 5.60
C ASP A 57 -3.47 -6.81 5.62
N HIS A 58 -4.02 -7.47 4.60
CA HIS A 58 -3.89 -8.91 4.37
C HIS A 58 -4.02 -9.30 2.88
N ALA A 59 -3.70 -10.56 2.58
CA ALA A 59 -3.88 -11.16 1.26
C ALA A 59 -5.26 -11.83 1.15
N THR A 60 -5.95 -11.59 0.03
CA THR A 60 -7.24 -12.25 -0.31
C THR A 60 -7.18 -12.79 -1.75
N PRO A 61 -6.53 -13.94 -1.98
CA PRO A 61 -6.35 -14.50 -3.33
C PRO A 61 -7.68 -14.83 -4.01
N ILE A 62 -7.82 -14.47 -5.29
CA ILE A 62 -9.05 -14.64 -6.08
C ILE A 62 -9.52 -16.10 -6.13
N GLU A 63 -8.57 -17.04 -6.21
CA GLU A 63 -8.86 -18.47 -6.27
C GLU A 63 -9.42 -19.03 -4.94
N LEU A 64 -9.02 -18.43 -3.81
CA LEU A 64 -9.39 -18.87 -2.47
C LEU A 64 -10.60 -18.11 -1.91
N LYS A 65 -10.85 -16.88 -2.39
CA LYS A 65 -11.98 -16.03 -2.00
C LYS A 65 -12.07 -15.75 -0.50
N THR A 66 -10.95 -15.88 0.19
CA THR A 66 -10.82 -15.71 1.64
C THR A 66 -9.41 -15.25 1.96
N HIS A 67 -9.23 -14.76 3.19
CA HIS A 67 -7.95 -14.27 3.64
C HIS A 67 -6.93 -15.41 3.78
N THR A 68 -5.69 -15.13 3.43
CA THR A 68 -4.56 -16.01 3.69
C THR A 68 -3.52 -15.33 4.59
N PRO A 69 -2.69 -16.09 5.30
CA PRO A 69 -1.60 -15.55 6.10
C PRO A 69 -0.36 -15.21 5.25
N ASP A 70 -0.48 -15.22 3.92
CA ASP A 70 0.63 -14.92 3.02
C ASP A 70 1.12 -13.47 3.24
N PRO A 71 2.44 -13.23 3.16
CA PRO A 71 2.96 -11.87 3.27
C PRO A 71 2.43 -11.00 2.13
N VAL A 72 2.28 -9.71 2.42
CA VAL A 72 1.83 -8.70 1.46
C VAL A 72 2.96 -7.75 1.10
N PRO A 73 2.98 -7.20 -0.12
CA PRO A 73 3.94 -6.16 -0.46
C PRO A 73 3.62 -4.89 0.33
N TYR A 74 4.65 -4.13 0.66
CA TYR A 74 4.50 -2.78 1.22
C TYR A 74 5.54 -1.84 0.64
N LEU A 75 5.23 -0.55 0.68
CA LEU A 75 6.12 0.54 0.28
C LEU A 75 6.22 1.51 1.46
N LEU A 76 7.45 1.79 1.89
CA LEU A 76 7.76 2.81 2.88
C LEU A 76 8.66 3.87 2.23
N VAL A 77 8.14 5.09 2.11
CA VAL A 77 8.82 6.21 1.46
C VAL A 77 9.09 7.30 2.48
N ASP A 78 10.29 7.90 2.37
CA ASP A 78 10.67 9.14 3.02
C ASP A 78 11.10 10.10 1.91
N SER A 79 10.39 11.21 1.72
CA SER A 79 10.63 12.14 0.60
C SER A 79 12.02 12.78 0.63
N ARG A 80 12.72 12.67 1.76
CA ARG A 80 14.07 13.22 1.96
C ARG A 80 15.18 12.26 1.53
N THR A 81 14.86 11.02 1.15
CA THR A 81 15.86 10.00 0.81
C THR A 81 15.34 9.10 -0.30
N ASP A 82 16.08 9.05 -1.41
CA ASP A 82 15.76 8.15 -2.51
C ASP A 82 15.81 6.69 -2.04
N GLY A 83 14.72 5.98 -2.25
CA GLY A 83 14.64 4.54 -2.04
C GLY A 83 15.30 3.76 -3.17
N PRO A 84 15.40 2.43 -3.05
CA PRO A 84 15.95 1.57 -4.10
C PRO A 84 15.11 1.55 -5.40
N GLY A 85 13.90 2.13 -5.39
CA GLY A 85 12.95 2.03 -6.49
C GLY A 85 12.39 0.61 -6.65
N GLY A 86 11.81 0.32 -7.81
CA GLY A 86 11.28 -1.00 -8.15
C GLY A 86 9.85 -0.96 -8.69
N VAL A 87 9.25 -2.14 -8.81
CA VAL A 87 7.86 -2.33 -9.25
C VAL A 87 7.05 -2.88 -8.08
N TYR A 88 6.03 -2.15 -7.65
CA TYR A 88 5.19 -2.53 -6.51
C TYR A 88 4.25 -3.69 -6.86
N THR A 89 4.74 -4.91 -6.67
CA THR A 89 4.06 -6.19 -6.89
C THR A 89 4.62 -7.21 -5.91
N GLU A 90 3.92 -8.31 -5.69
CA GLU A 90 4.38 -9.45 -4.90
C GLU A 90 5.73 -9.99 -5.41
N GLU A 91 5.88 -10.13 -6.74
CA GLU A 91 7.13 -10.59 -7.36
C GLU A 91 8.26 -9.56 -7.23
N GLY A 92 7.94 -8.27 -7.39
CA GLY A 92 8.92 -7.18 -7.29
C GLY A 92 9.55 -7.01 -5.91
N VAL A 93 8.96 -7.60 -4.86
CA VAL A 93 9.49 -7.59 -3.49
C VAL A 93 9.81 -8.99 -2.96
N ALA A 94 9.82 -10.02 -3.80
CA ALA A 94 9.95 -11.41 -3.38
C ALA A 94 11.28 -11.73 -2.67
N ASP A 95 12.35 -10.99 -2.97
CA ASP A 95 13.67 -11.13 -2.33
C ASP A 95 13.79 -10.37 -0.99
N ALA A 96 12.77 -9.61 -0.60
CA ALA A 96 12.78 -8.84 0.64
C ALA A 96 12.32 -9.68 1.84
N ASP A 97 12.93 -9.43 3.00
CA ASP A 97 12.50 -10.05 4.26
C ASP A 97 11.13 -9.53 4.68
N ALA A 98 10.21 -10.45 4.99
CA ALA A 98 8.91 -10.10 5.57
C ALA A 98 9.09 -9.53 6.98
N LEU A 99 8.40 -8.42 7.27
CA LEU A 99 8.38 -7.79 8.58
C LEU A 99 7.02 -7.98 9.25
N PRO A 100 6.95 -8.18 10.58
CA PRO A 100 5.68 -8.15 11.29
C PRO A 100 4.99 -6.79 11.15
N GLY A 101 3.71 -6.78 10.75
CA GLY A 101 2.98 -5.54 10.42
C GLY A 101 2.98 -4.49 11.53
N HIS A 102 2.95 -4.90 12.80
CA HIS A 102 3.01 -3.98 13.95
C HIS A 102 4.32 -3.17 14.03
N GLN A 103 5.37 -3.56 13.30
CA GLN A 103 6.64 -2.84 13.23
C GLN A 103 6.66 -1.75 12.16
N LEU A 104 5.68 -1.69 11.25
CA LEU A 104 5.68 -0.73 10.14
C LEU A 104 5.31 0.68 10.58
N LEU A 105 4.35 0.82 11.50
CA LEU A 105 3.92 2.11 12.04
C LEU A 105 5.03 2.86 12.81
N PRO A 106 5.79 2.22 13.72
CA PRO A 106 6.96 2.86 14.33
C PRO A 106 7.98 3.36 13.29
N ARG A 107 8.26 2.55 12.25
CA ARG A 107 9.17 2.93 11.16
C ARG A 107 8.67 4.15 10.39
N LEU A 108 7.38 4.20 10.03
CA LEU A 108 6.76 5.36 9.40
C LEU A 108 6.97 6.62 10.26
N LEU A 109 6.67 6.53 11.56
CA LEU A 109 6.77 7.65 12.50
C LEU A 109 8.21 8.00 12.89
N GLY A 110 9.20 7.20 12.49
CA GLY A 110 10.61 7.40 12.85
C GLY A 110 10.89 7.20 14.33
N ARG A 111 10.19 6.24 14.96
CA ARG A 111 10.28 5.90 16.38
C ARG A 111 10.79 4.49 16.61
#